data_AF-A0A5N3WD77-F1
#
_entry.id   AF-A0A5N3WD77-F1
#
_cell.length_a   1.000
_cell.length_b   1.000
_cell.length_c   1.000
_cell.angle_alpha   90.00
_cell.angle_beta   90.00
_cell.angle_gamma   90.00
#
_symmetry.space_group_name_H-M   'P 1'
#
loop_
_entity.id
_entity.type
_entity.pdbx_description
1 polymer ?
#
loop_
_entity_poly.entity_id
_entity_poly.type
_entity_poly.pdbx_seq_one_letter_code
_entity_poly.pdbx_strand_id
1 'polypeptide(L)' 'MVKLSKEAKQRLQQLFKGGQFAIRWGFIPLNLGFKRGTDPGMPEPTVLSFLWG' A
#
# COMPACT_ATOMS: atom_id res chain seq x y z
N MET A 1 32.31 -8.75 -0.50
CA MET A 1 31.08 -8.36 0.23
C MET A 1 31.26 -6.93 0.72
N VAL A 2 30.52 -5.97 0.16
CA VAL A 2 30.62 -4.56 0.60
C VAL A 2 30.19 -4.49 2.08
N LYS A 3 31.14 -4.25 2.99
CA LYS A 3 30.87 -4.12 4.42
C LYS A 3 30.21 -2.76 4.66
N LEU A 4 28.89 -2.74 4.69
CA LEU A 4 28.13 -1.59 5.17
C LEU A 4 28.54 -1.28 6.62
N SER A 5 28.82 0.01 6.88
CA SER A 5 29.00 0.54 8.23
C SER A 5 27.81 0.16 9.13
N LYS A 6 28.06 -0.06 10.43
CA LYS A 6 27.01 -0.36 11.41
C LYS A 6 25.88 0.67 11.34
N GLU A 7 26.22 1.94 11.17
CA GLU A 7 25.25 3.03 11.09
C GLU A 7 24.39 2.94 9.82
N ALA A 8 25.00 2.62 8.68
CA ALA A 8 24.26 2.44 7.42
C ALA A 8 23.27 1.27 7.51
N LYS A 9 23.65 0.16 8.15
CA LYS A 9 22.75 -0.99 8.38
C LYS A 9 21.57 -0.61 9.27
N GLN A 10 21.81 0.16 10.33
CA GLN A 10 20.78 0.56 11.28
C GLN A 10 19.74 1.49 10.64
N ARG A 11 20.19 2.48 9.86
CA ARG A 11 19.31 3.37 9.07
C ARG A 11 18.50 2.59 8.04
N LEU A 12 19.13 1.63 7.36
CA LEU A 12 18.45 0.78 6.38
C LEU A 12 17.34 -0.07 7.05
N GLN A 13 17.61 -0.66 8.21
CA GLN A 13 16.60 -1.41 8.97
C GLN A 13 15.43 -0.53 9.42
N GLN A 14 15.69 0.72 9.80
CA GLN A 14 14.64 1.66 10.18
C GLN A 14 13.77 2.04 8.97
N LEU A 15 14.39 2.27 7.81
CA LEU A 15 13.67 2.48 6.54
C LEU A 15 12.81 1.27 6.17
N PHE A 16 13.31 0.05 6.29
CA PHE A 16 12.53 -1.16 6.01
C PHE A 16 11.33 -1.31 6.95
N LYS A 17 11.49 -1.06 8.25
CA LYS A 17 10.38 -1.10 9.21
C LYS A 17 9.33 -0.03 8.92
N GLY A 18 9.78 1.19 8.62
CA GLY A 18 8.88 2.30 8.25
C GLY A 18 8.15 2.04 6.93
N GLY A 19 8.84 1.52 5.93
CA GLY A 19 8.28 1.16 4.63
C GLY A 19 7.28 0.01 4.73
N GLN A 20 7.57 -1.04 5.50
CA GLN A 20 6.62 -2.13 5.74
C GLN A 20 5.35 -1.65 6.43
N PHE A 21 5.47 -0.73 7.40
CA PHE A 21 4.31 -0.11 8.04
C PHE A 21 3.49 0.72 7.05
N ALA A 22 4.16 1.56 6.25
CA ALA A 22 3.50 2.41 5.25
C ALA A 22 2.82 1.59 4.16
N ILE A 23 3.41 0.47 3.70
CA ILE A 23 2.77 -0.41 2.72
C ILE A 23 1.59 -1.16 3.36
N ARG A 24 1.74 -1.69 4.58
CA ARG A 24 0.66 -2.42 5.25
C ARG A 24 -0.60 -1.57 5.48
N TRP A 25 -0.44 -0.28 5.76
CA TRP A 25 -1.57 0.62 6.04
C TRP A 25 -1.94 1.55 4.88
N GLY A 26 -1.00 1.84 3.99
CA GLY A 26 -1.16 2.79 2.88
C GLY A 26 -1.34 2.14 1.51
N PHE A 27 -1.04 0.85 1.33
CA PHE A 27 -1.25 0.12 0.09
C PHE A 27 -2.68 -0.47 0.01
N ILE A 28 -3.68 0.29 0.45
CA ILE A 28 -5.07 -0.08 0.21
C ILE A 28 -5.36 0.27 -1.25
N PRO A 29 -5.65 -0.69 -2.14
CA PRO A 29 -5.82 -0.46 -3.58
C PRO A 29 -7.15 0.23 -3.93
N LEU A 30 -7.74 0.97 -2.99
CA LEU A 30 -9.05 1.59 -3.12
C LEU A 30 -9.12 2.46 -4.40
N ASN A 31 -8.08 3.26 -4.66
CA ASN A 31 -8.07 4.13 -5.85
C ASN A 31 -7.95 3.38 -7.19
N LEU A 32 -7.33 2.19 -7.21
CA LEU A 32 -7.23 1.37 -8.42
C LEU A 32 -8.54 0.61 -8.70
N GLY A 33 -9.21 0.14 -7.66
CA GLY A 33 -10.52 -0.51 -7.76
C GLY A 33 -11.66 0.46 -8.13
N PHE A 34 -11.58 1.72 -7.72
CA PHE A 34 -12.54 2.75 -8.11
C PHE A 34 -12.37 3.24 -9.55
N LYS A 35 -11.12 3.37 -10.03
CA LYS A 35 -10.85 3.87 -11.40
C LYS A 35 -11.07 2.84 -12.50
N ARG A 36 -11.10 1.54 -12.19
CA ARG A 36 -11.41 0.47 -13.13
C ARG A 36 -12.69 -0.21 -12.67
N GLY A 37 -13.84 0.38 -13.01
CA GLY A 37 -15.06 -0.41 -13.12
C GLY A 37 -14.76 -1.61 -14.01
N THR A 38 -14.97 -2.81 -13.48
CA THR A 38 -14.54 -4.07 -14.10
C THR A 38 -15.31 -4.43 -15.37
N ASP A 39 -16.33 -3.64 -15.73
CA ASP A 39 -17.13 -3.81 -16.95
C ASP A 39 -17.80 -2.47 -17.35
N PRO A 40 -17.92 -2.14 -18.66
CA PRO A 40 -18.66 -0.97 -19.15
C PRO A 40 -20.17 -1.11 -18.91
N GLY A 41 -20.58 -0.89 -17.67
CA GLY A 41 -21.96 -1.04 -17.20
C GLY A 41 -22.09 -1.24 -15.69
N MET A 42 -20.98 -1.46 -14.98
CA MET A 42 -20.98 -1.60 -13.52
C MET A 42 -21.01 -0.22 -12.84
N PRO A 43 -21.94 0.04 -11.90
CA PRO A 43 -21.97 1.31 -11.18
C PRO A 43 -20.69 1.50 -10.37
N GLU A 44 -20.20 2.73 -10.28
CA GLU A 44 -18.97 3.04 -9.54
C GLU A 44 -19.08 2.51 -8.11
N PRO A 45 -18.09 1.72 -7.63
CA PRO A 45 -18.13 1.21 -6.28
C PRO A 45 -18.15 2.40 -5.33
N THR A 46 -19.22 2.56 -4.56
CA THR A 46 -19.33 3.63 -3.58
C THR A 46 -18.70 3.15 -2.27
N VAL A 47 -18.13 4.05 -1.47
CA VAL A 47 -17.54 3.71 -0.14
C VAL A 47 -18.55 2.96 0.75
N LEU A 48 -19.84 3.26 0.60
CA LEU A 48 -20.95 2.56 1.25
C LEU A 48 -21.03 1.07 0.90
N SER A 49 -20.81 0.68 -0.35
CA SER A 49 -20.86 -0.72 -0.80
C SER A 49 -19.79 -1.60 -0.16
N PHE A 50 -18.63 -1.03 0.19
CA PHE A 50 -17.54 -1.74 0.86
C PHE A 50 -17.74 -1.88 2.38
N LEU A 51 -18.53 -0.98 2.99
CA LEU A 51 -18.79 -0.96 4.45
C LEU A 51 -20.01 -1.80 4.85
N TRP A 52 -20.93 -2.06 3.91
CA TRP A 52 -22.23 -2.71 4.13
C TRP A 52 -22.35 -4.10 3.50
N GLY A 53 -21.23 -4.78 3.21
CA GLY A 53 -21.18 -6.07 2.50
C GLY A 53 -22.25 -7.08 2.86
#